data_AF-H1LD24-F1
#
_entry.id   AF-H1LD24-F1
#
_cell.length_a   1.000
_cell.length_b   1.000
_cell.length_c   1.000
_cell.angle_alpha   90.00
_cell.angle_beta   90.00
_cell.angle_gamma   90.00
#
_symmetry.space_group_name_H-M   'P 1'
#
loop_
_entity.id
_entity.type
_entity.pdbx_description
1 polymer ?
#
loop_
_entity_poly.entity_id
_entity_poly.type
_entity_poly.pdbx_seq_one_letter_code
_entity_poly.pdbx_strand_id
1 'polypeptide(L)'
;MITGTDVAKDAADMILTDDNFASIVSAIEEGRTVYSNLQKFLLYILNSNVPEAAPSVIFLVTRGLVPLPLTVMQILTVDLGTDLLPALGLGIEKAEPGIMDQPPRPQNSHLLNRSIIWKAFGLYGLTASVISTGAYFFVNHVNGWPSIPLAASGLPYAEATTMTLGAIVFCQIAAAMNCRTQISSVFSIV
;
A
#
# COMPACT_ATOMS: atom_id res chain seq x y z
N MET A 1 0.27 10.36 -49.21
CA MET A 1 0.47 9.88 -47.82
C MET A 1 1.69 10.57 -47.28
N ILE A 2 1.54 11.40 -46.25
CA ILE A 2 2.66 11.92 -45.47
C ILE A 2 2.80 10.97 -44.27
N THR A 3 3.20 9.74 -44.54
CA THR A 3 3.50 8.74 -43.51
C THR A 3 4.99 8.79 -43.20
N GLY A 4 5.35 8.63 -41.92
CA GLY A 4 6.74 8.69 -41.47
C GLY A 4 7.63 7.67 -42.20
N THR A 5 8.87 8.07 -42.50
CA THR A 5 9.87 7.17 -43.11
C THR A 5 10.19 6.01 -42.17
N ASP A 6 10.62 4.87 -42.71
CA ASP A 6 10.98 3.71 -41.88
C ASP A 6 12.11 4.04 -40.90
N VAL A 7 13.06 4.88 -41.33
CA VAL A 7 14.13 5.40 -40.45
C VAL A 7 13.57 6.21 -39.28
N ALA A 8 12.50 7.00 -39.49
CA ALA A 8 11.87 7.77 -38.42
C ALA A 8 11.05 6.88 -37.48
N LYS A 9 10.46 5.79 -37.98
CA LYS A 9 9.75 4.80 -37.16
C LYS A 9 10.71 4.00 -36.27
N ASP A 10 11.83 3.55 -36.83
CA ASP A 10 12.85 2.79 -36.09
C ASP A 10 13.55 3.63 -35.03
N ALA A 11 13.61 4.96 -35.21
CA ALA A 11 14.24 5.89 -34.26
C ALA A 11 13.29 6.42 -33.16
N ALA A 12 11.98 6.16 -33.24
CA ALA A 12 11.00 6.71 -32.31
C ALA A 12 10.68 5.74 -31.15
N ASP A 13 10.53 6.26 -29.94
CA ASP A 13 10.08 5.48 -28.77
C ASP A 13 8.58 5.12 -28.82
N MET A 14 7.80 5.85 -29.64
CA MET A 14 6.37 5.67 -29.82
C MET A 14 5.97 5.99 -31.25
N ILE A 15 5.17 5.11 -31.87
CA ILE A 15 4.66 5.25 -33.23
C ILE A 15 3.13 5.35 -33.19
N LEU A 16 2.56 6.34 -33.86
CA LEU A 16 1.12 6.44 -34.07
C LEU A 16 0.73 5.54 -35.24
N THR A 17 0.02 4.46 -34.96
CA THR A 17 -0.40 3.48 -35.99
C THR A 17 -1.62 3.93 -36.79
N ASP A 18 -2.40 4.87 -36.24
CA ASP A 18 -3.61 5.44 -36.83
C ASP A 18 -3.38 6.81 -37.49
N ASP A 19 -2.14 7.31 -37.49
CA ASP A 19 -1.75 8.65 -37.95
C ASP A 19 -2.57 9.80 -37.32
N ASN A 20 -3.17 9.58 -36.15
CA ASN A 20 -4.04 10.56 -35.48
C ASN A 20 -3.32 11.27 -34.33
N PHE A 21 -3.10 12.58 -34.47
CA PHE A 21 -2.48 13.38 -33.41
C PHE A 21 -3.30 13.44 -32.11
N ALA A 22 -4.61 13.17 -32.15
CA ALA A 22 -5.42 13.06 -30.93
C ALA A 22 -4.93 11.93 -30.01
N SER A 23 -4.32 10.88 -30.56
CA SER A 23 -3.75 9.75 -29.80
C SER A 23 -2.60 10.18 -28.90
N ILE A 24 -1.90 11.29 -29.21
CA ILE A 24 -0.90 11.89 -28.31
C ILE A 24 -1.57 12.45 -27.04
N VAL A 25 -2.72 13.11 -27.18
CA VAL A 25 -3.45 13.67 -26.03
C VAL A 25 -3.92 12.54 -25.11
N SER A 26 -4.48 11.47 -25.68
CA SER A 26 -4.87 10.27 -24.93
C SER A 26 -3.67 9.60 -24.25
N ALA A 27 -2.53 9.50 -24.93
CA ALA A 27 -1.31 8.94 -24.34
C ALA A 27 -0.78 9.78 -23.16
N ILE A 28 -0.90 11.12 -23.23
CA ILE A 28 -0.56 12.00 -22.11
C ILE A 28 -1.50 11.77 -20.92
N GLU A 29 -2.81 11.62 -21.17
CA GLU A 29 -3.81 11.32 -20.15
C GLU A 29 -3.54 9.98 -19.46
N GLU A 30 -3.26 8.92 -20.23
CA GLU A 30 -2.89 7.61 -19.70
C GLU A 30 -1.59 7.68 -18.91
N GLY A 31 -0.56 8.36 -19.42
CA GLY A 31 0.72 8.51 -18.72
C GLY A 31 0.59 9.23 -17.37
N ARG A 32 -0.27 10.27 -17.29
CA ARG A 32 -0.58 10.95 -16.03
C ARG A 32 -1.34 10.03 -15.07
N THR A 33 -2.28 9.25 -15.59
CA THR A 33 -3.10 8.30 -14.81
C THR A 33 -2.24 7.18 -14.22
N VAL A 34 -1.36 6.58 -15.02
CA VAL A 34 -0.41 5.56 -14.54
C VAL A 34 0.48 6.13 -13.45
N TYR A 35 0.98 7.36 -13.59
CA TYR A 35 1.80 8.00 -12.56
C TYR A 35 1.03 8.16 -11.24
N SER A 36 -0.21 8.67 -11.27
CA SER A 36 -1.03 8.80 -10.06
C SER A 36 -1.37 7.45 -9.42
N ASN A 37 -1.67 6.44 -10.23
CA ASN A 37 -1.97 5.09 -9.75
C ASN A 37 -0.74 4.45 -9.09
N LEU A 38 0.45 4.64 -9.66
CA LEU A 38 1.71 4.18 -9.05
C LEU A 38 1.95 4.84 -7.69
N GLN A 39 1.57 6.11 -7.51
CA GLN A 39 1.66 6.75 -6.19
C GLN A 39 0.70 6.13 -5.17
N LYS A 40 -0.54 5.77 -5.57
CA LYS A 40 -1.49 5.05 -4.71
C LYS A 40 -1.00 3.65 -4.35
N PHE A 41 -0.48 2.93 -5.34
CA PHE A 41 0.14 1.61 -5.17
C PHE A 41 1.31 1.66 -4.18
N LEU A 42 2.25 2.60 -4.35
CA LEU A 42 3.39 2.75 -3.46
C LEU A 42 2.96 3.16 -2.04
N LEU A 43 1.96 4.02 -1.92
CA LEU A 43 1.41 4.40 -0.62
C LEU A 43 0.82 3.18 0.11
N TYR A 44 0.11 2.32 -0.61
CA TYR A 44 -0.48 1.10 -0.05
C TYR A 44 0.58 0.11 0.44
N ILE A 45 1.56 -0.23 -0.41
CA ILE A 45 2.64 -1.17 -0.05
C ILE A 45 3.50 -0.65 1.10
N LEU A 46 3.87 0.64 1.08
CA LEU A 46 4.69 1.17 2.17
C LEU A 46 3.95 1.23 3.50
N ASN A 47 2.63 1.40 3.45
CA ASN A 47 1.81 1.41 4.64
C ASN A 47 1.74 0.04 5.33
N SER A 48 1.63 -1.08 4.59
CA SER A 48 1.55 -2.42 5.18
C SER A 48 2.83 -2.86 5.89
N ASN A 49 3.99 -2.39 5.42
CA ASN A 49 5.29 -2.75 6.01
C ASN A 49 5.47 -2.31 7.48
N VAL A 50 4.84 -1.20 7.90
CA VAL A 50 5.00 -0.65 9.26
C VAL A 50 4.37 -1.51 10.35
N PRO A 51 3.08 -1.90 10.26
CA PRO A 51 2.44 -2.79 11.24
C PRO A 51 3.02 -4.21 11.26
N GLU A 52 3.75 -4.62 10.23
CA GLU A 52 4.48 -5.90 10.19
C GLU A 52 5.85 -5.82 10.88
N ALA A 53 6.54 -4.69 10.71
CA ALA A 53 7.82 -4.43 11.37
C ALA A 53 7.64 -4.15 12.88
N ALA A 54 6.55 -3.49 13.28
CA ALA A 54 6.30 -3.10 14.67
C ALA A 54 6.36 -4.29 15.67
N PRO A 55 5.71 -5.45 15.42
CA PRO A 55 5.87 -6.66 16.22
C PRO A 55 7.31 -7.10 16.47
N SER A 56 8.14 -7.09 15.42
CA SER A 56 9.55 -7.47 15.50
C SER A 56 10.36 -6.45 16.31
N VAL A 57 10.07 -5.16 16.13
CA VAL A 57 10.68 -4.08 16.92
C VAL A 57 10.32 -4.21 18.40
N ILE A 58 9.07 -4.50 18.73
CA ILE A 58 8.61 -4.71 20.11
C ILE A 58 9.35 -5.88 20.75
N PHE A 59 9.45 -7.01 20.04
CA PHE A 59 10.20 -8.18 20.50
C PHE A 59 11.67 -7.82 20.83
N LEU A 60 12.34 -7.10 19.92
CA LEU A 60 13.75 -6.71 20.10
C LEU A 60 13.95 -5.70 21.24
N VAL A 61 13.14 -4.65 21.31
CA VAL A 61 13.25 -3.58 22.32
C VAL A 61 12.98 -4.13 23.72
N THR A 62 12.03 -5.07 23.83
CA THR A 62 11.70 -5.74 25.11
C THR A 62 12.67 -6.86 25.47
N ARG A 63 13.72 -7.09 24.67
CA ARG A 63 14.71 -8.17 24.85
C ARG A 63 14.05 -9.56 24.97
N GLY A 64 12.96 -9.77 24.23
CA GLY A 64 12.21 -11.02 24.24
C GLY A 64 11.26 -11.23 25.42
N LEU A 65 11.04 -10.21 26.27
CA LEU A 65 9.99 -10.27 27.31
C LEU A 65 8.59 -10.38 26.70
N VAL A 66 8.38 -9.75 25.54
CA VAL A 66 7.18 -9.94 24.72
C VAL A 66 7.52 -10.96 23.64
N PRO A 67 6.86 -12.14 23.61
CA PRO A 67 7.01 -13.11 22.53
C PRO A 67 6.66 -12.49 21.18
N LEU A 68 7.24 -13.03 20.10
CA LEU A 68 7.08 -12.47 18.77
C LEU A 68 5.60 -12.33 18.38
N PRO A 69 5.04 -11.11 18.26
CA PRO A 69 3.59 -10.96 18.05
C PRO A 69 3.12 -11.38 16.65
N LEU A 70 4.05 -11.42 15.69
CA LEU A 70 3.78 -11.79 14.31
C LEU A 70 4.98 -12.58 13.76
N THR A 71 4.71 -13.78 13.25
CA THR A 71 5.76 -14.66 12.72
C THR A 71 6.12 -14.31 11.27
N VAL A 72 7.32 -14.71 10.83
CA VAL A 72 7.78 -14.50 9.45
C VAL A 72 6.82 -15.13 8.43
N MET A 73 6.28 -16.31 8.72
CA MET A 73 5.29 -16.96 7.85
C MET A 73 4.00 -16.16 7.73
N GLN A 74 3.57 -15.50 8.81
CA GLN A 74 2.39 -14.64 8.82
C GLN A 74 2.63 -13.37 8.00
N ILE A 75 3.81 -12.76 8.09
CA ILE A 75 4.22 -11.61 7.26
C ILE A 75 4.17 -12.01 5.77
N LEU A 76 4.82 -13.11 5.39
CA LEU A 76 4.79 -13.59 3.99
C LEU A 76 3.38 -13.91 3.49
N THR A 77 2.49 -14.38 4.36
CA THR A 77 1.09 -14.64 4.02
C THR A 77 0.36 -13.35 3.65
N VAL A 78 0.70 -12.25 4.33
CA VAL A 78 0.14 -10.93 4.06
C VAL A 78 0.70 -10.37 2.74
N ASP A 79 2.03 -10.30 2.62
CA ASP A 79 2.72 -9.73 1.45
C ASP A 79 2.39 -10.46 0.14
N LEU A 80 2.46 -11.79 0.15
CA LEU A 80 2.30 -12.61 -1.06
C LEU A 80 0.85 -13.04 -1.28
N GLY A 81 0.03 -13.03 -0.24
CA GLY A 81 -1.34 -13.50 -0.27
C GLY A 81 -2.35 -12.37 -0.36
N THR A 82 -2.48 -11.59 0.71
CA THR A 82 -3.59 -10.63 0.84
C THR A 82 -3.33 -9.31 0.13
N ASP A 83 -2.09 -8.81 0.14
CA ASP A 83 -1.78 -7.46 -0.34
C ASP A 83 -1.59 -7.36 -1.86
N LEU A 84 -1.28 -8.48 -2.52
CA LEU A 84 -1.01 -8.48 -3.96
C LEU A 84 -2.21 -8.00 -4.78
N LEU A 85 -3.41 -8.50 -4.48
CA LEU A 85 -4.61 -8.17 -5.27
C LEU A 85 -5.06 -6.71 -5.07
N PRO A 86 -5.19 -6.18 -3.84
CA PRO A 86 -5.52 -4.76 -3.63
C PRO A 86 -4.47 -3.83 -4.24
N ALA A 87 -3.18 -4.14 -4.09
CA ALA A 87 -2.11 -3.32 -4.64
C ALA A 87 -2.20 -3.24 -6.17
N LEU A 88 -2.34 -4.39 -6.86
CA LEU A 88 -2.52 -4.41 -8.31
C LEU A 88 -3.78 -3.65 -8.75
N GLY A 89 -4.87 -3.78 -7.99
CA GLY A 89 -6.12 -3.05 -8.23
C GLY A 89 -5.93 -1.53 -8.20
N LEU A 90 -5.13 -1.00 -7.27
CA LEU A 90 -4.79 0.42 -7.20
C LEU A 90 -3.93 0.90 -8.38
N GLY A 91 -3.13 0.00 -8.97
CA GLY A 91 -2.30 0.30 -10.14
C GLY A 91 -3.10 0.53 -11.43
N ILE A 92 -4.33 -0.01 -11.50
CA ILE A 92 -5.17 0.00 -12.71
C ILE A 92 -6.44 0.86 -12.55
N GLU A 93 -6.46 1.78 -11.59
CA GLU A 93 -7.60 2.69 -11.42
C GLU A 93 -7.78 3.63 -12.62
N LYS A 94 -9.02 4.09 -12.79
CA LYS A 94 -9.36 5.06 -13.82
C LYS A 94 -8.74 6.42 -13.52
N ALA A 95 -8.59 7.23 -14.56
CA ALA A 95 -8.16 8.61 -14.47
C ALA A 95 -9.01 9.40 -13.46
N GLU A 96 -8.36 10.15 -12.57
CA GLU A 96 -9.08 11.05 -11.66
C GLU A 96 -9.63 12.26 -12.44
N PRO A 97 -10.84 12.76 -12.11
CA PRO A 97 -11.40 13.93 -12.76
C PRO A 97 -10.46 15.14 -12.69
N GLY A 98 -10.22 15.78 -13.83
CA GLY A 98 -9.34 16.95 -13.94
C GLY A 98 -7.85 16.62 -14.03
N ILE A 99 -7.45 15.36 -14.28
CA ILE A 99 -6.03 14.99 -14.47
C ILE A 99 -5.36 15.77 -15.62
N MET A 100 -6.13 16.13 -16.65
CA MET A 100 -5.66 16.92 -17.80
C MET A 100 -5.64 18.42 -17.54
N ASP A 101 -6.42 18.92 -16.58
CA ASP A 101 -6.44 20.33 -16.18
C ASP A 101 -5.26 20.73 -15.30
N GLN A 102 -4.54 19.73 -14.75
CA GLN A 102 -3.35 19.97 -13.93
C GLN A 102 -2.14 20.38 -14.80
N PRO A 103 -1.28 21.28 -14.31
CA PRO A 103 -0.04 21.61 -15.01
C PRO A 103 0.89 20.39 -15.10
N PRO A 104 1.75 20.30 -16.12
CA PRO A 104 2.77 19.25 -16.20
C PRO A 104 3.62 19.19 -14.92
N ARG A 105 3.89 17.97 -14.44
CA ARG A 105 4.70 17.77 -13.23
C ARG A 105 6.12 18.31 -13.43
N PRO A 106 6.78 18.83 -12.37
CA PRO A 106 8.19 19.18 -12.42
C PRO A 106 9.05 17.95 -12.77
N GLN A 107 10.14 18.14 -13.53
CA GLN A 107 11.04 17.03 -13.88
C GLN A 107 11.66 16.35 -12.66
N ASN A 108 11.85 17.10 -11.57
CA ASN A 108 12.40 16.60 -10.30
C ASN A 108 11.33 15.97 -9.38
N SER A 109 10.12 15.72 -9.88
CA SER A 109 9.07 15.10 -9.07
C SER A 109 9.32 13.59 -8.91
N HIS A 110 9.54 13.17 -7.67
CA HIS A 110 9.65 11.75 -7.35
C HIS A 110 8.29 11.11 -7.19
N LEU A 111 8.16 9.84 -7.60
CA LEU A 111 7.00 9.01 -7.30
C LEU A 111 6.76 8.96 -5.79
N LEU A 112 7.83 8.72 -5.03
CA LEU A 112 7.82 8.77 -3.57
C LEU A 112 8.11 10.19 -3.07
N ASN A 113 7.07 11.00 -2.92
CA ASN A 113 7.21 12.32 -2.33
C ASN A 113 7.16 12.25 -0.78
N ARG A 114 7.64 13.29 -0.10
CA ARG A 114 7.64 13.34 1.37
C ARG A 114 6.23 13.21 1.96
N SER A 115 5.21 13.72 1.27
CA SER A 115 3.81 13.61 1.70
C SER A 115 3.33 12.15 1.71
N ILE A 116 3.65 11.36 0.69
CA ILE A 116 3.31 9.94 0.58
C ILE A 116 4.01 9.16 1.69
N ILE A 117 5.31 9.41 1.91
CA ILE A 117 6.06 8.79 3.01
C ILE A 117 5.39 9.12 4.35
N TRP A 118 5.08 10.39 4.60
CA TRP A 118 4.49 10.79 5.88
C TRP A 118 3.10 10.18 6.10
N LYS A 119 2.27 10.12 5.05
CA LYS A 119 0.97 9.45 5.10
C LYS A 119 1.10 7.94 5.34
N ALA A 120 1.97 7.27 4.59
CA ALA A 120 2.18 5.83 4.67
C ALA A 120 2.72 5.42 6.03
N PHE A 121 3.81 6.03 6.50
CA PHE A 121 4.45 5.66 7.76
C PHE A 121 3.78 6.27 8.99
N GLY A 122 3.42 7.55 8.92
CA GLY A 122 2.96 8.31 10.08
C GLY A 122 1.48 8.13 10.38
N LEU A 123 0.61 8.22 9.36
CA LEU A 123 -0.83 8.13 9.58
C LEU A 123 -1.30 6.68 9.54
N TYR A 124 -1.16 6.02 8.39
CA TYR A 124 -1.72 4.69 8.21
C TYR A 124 -0.88 3.61 8.91
N GLY A 125 0.45 3.65 8.77
CA GLY A 125 1.33 2.62 9.32
C GLY A 125 1.34 2.62 10.85
N LEU A 126 1.42 3.81 11.46
CA LEU A 126 1.37 3.96 12.91
C LEU A 126 0.02 3.49 13.48
N THR A 127 -1.10 3.91 12.88
CA THR A 127 -2.43 3.54 13.38
C THR A 127 -2.66 2.03 13.28
N ALA A 128 -2.29 1.40 12.16
CA ALA A 128 -2.34 -0.04 12.00
C ALA A 128 -1.45 -0.76 13.03
N SER A 129 -0.25 -0.23 13.30
CA SER A 129 0.68 -0.81 14.29
C SER A 129 0.13 -0.76 15.70
N VAL A 130 -0.52 0.35 16.08
CA VAL A 130 -1.16 0.50 17.39
C VAL A 130 -2.34 -0.46 17.53
N ILE A 131 -3.14 -0.61 16.48
CA ILE A 131 -4.29 -1.52 16.47
C ILE A 131 -3.83 -2.98 16.56
N SER A 132 -2.86 -3.40 15.74
CA SER A 132 -2.36 -4.79 15.72
C SER A 132 -1.66 -5.16 17.03
N THR A 133 -0.82 -4.27 17.56
CA THR A 133 -0.17 -4.45 18.87
C THR A 133 -1.20 -4.46 19.99
N GLY A 134 -2.20 -3.57 19.95
CA GLY A 134 -3.30 -3.55 20.91
C GLY A 134 -4.10 -4.85 20.90
N ALA A 135 -4.37 -5.40 19.72
CA ALA A 135 -5.06 -6.69 19.57
C ALA A 135 -4.26 -7.85 20.18
N TYR A 136 -2.92 -7.86 20.01
CA TYR A 136 -2.04 -8.83 20.64
C TYR A 136 -2.14 -8.79 22.18
N PHE A 137 -2.00 -7.60 22.77
CA PHE A 137 -2.08 -7.46 24.23
C PHE A 137 -3.48 -7.70 24.77
N PHE A 138 -4.53 -7.37 24.02
CA PHE A 138 -5.91 -7.63 24.41
C PHE A 138 -6.18 -9.14 24.58
N VAL A 139 -5.78 -9.96 23.61
CA VAL A 139 -5.95 -11.43 23.70
C VAL A 139 -5.14 -11.99 24.87
N ASN A 140 -3.90 -11.51 25.07
CA ASN A 140 -3.09 -11.93 26.21
C ASN A 140 -3.71 -11.50 27.56
N HIS A 141 -4.35 -10.34 27.62
CA HIS A 141 -5.06 -9.88 28.82
C HIS A 141 -6.24 -10.77 29.17
N VAL A 142 -7.04 -11.17 28.17
CA VAL A 142 -8.14 -12.13 28.34
C VAL A 142 -7.62 -13.49 28.80
N ASN A 143 -6.45 -13.90 28.32
CA ASN A 143 -5.76 -15.13 28.72
C ASN A 143 -5.04 -15.03 30.08
N GLY A 144 -5.17 -13.92 30.82
CA GLY A 144 -4.70 -13.79 32.20
C GLY A 144 -3.42 -12.96 32.39
N TRP A 145 -2.90 -12.30 31.35
CA TRP A 145 -1.82 -11.31 31.50
C TRP A 145 -2.35 -10.05 32.22
N PRO A 146 -1.63 -9.44 33.18
CA PRO A 146 -0.22 -9.68 33.55
C PRO A 146 0.01 -10.70 34.67
N SER A 147 -1.04 -11.34 35.20
CA SER A 147 -0.91 -12.34 36.29
C SER A 147 -0.21 -13.62 35.83
N ILE A 148 -0.38 -14.00 34.57
CA ILE A 148 0.29 -15.11 33.90
C ILE A 148 1.30 -14.53 32.91
N PRO A 149 2.55 -15.05 32.85
CA PRO A 149 3.53 -14.60 31.87
C PRO A 149 3.05 -14.88 30.43
N LEU A 150 3.47 -14.03 29.50
CA LEU A 150 3.14 -14.16 28.08
C LEU A 150 3.59 -15.52 27.55
N ALA A 151 2.69 -16.24 26.90
CA ALA A 151 3.00 -17.54 26.30
C ALA A 151 3.86 -17.35 25.05
N ALA A 152 5.00 -18.05 24.99
CA ALA A 152 5.86 -18.06 23.80
C ALA A 152 5.55 -19.21 22.82
N SER A 153 4.67 -20.15 23.21
CA SER A 153 4.25 -21.30 22.42
C SER A 153 2.89 -21.83 22.89
N GLY A 154 2.27 -22.69 22.09
CA GLY A 154 0.97 -23.31 22.40
C GLY A 154 -0.23 -22.51 21.90
N LEU A 155 -1.43 -22.93 22.33
CA LEU A 155 -2.70 -22.36 21.88
C LEU A 155 -2.85 -20.87 22.20
N PRO A 156 -2.52 -20.36 23.42
CA PRO A 156 -2.68 -18.94 23.73
C PRO A 156 -1.81 -18.03 22.86
N TYR A 157 -0.62 -18.51 22.49
CA TYR A 157 0.28 -17.81 21.58
C TYR A 157 -0.23 -17.83 20.13
N ALA A 158 -0.75 -18.98 19.67
CA ALA A 158 -1.35 -19.10 18.34
C ALA A 158 -2.57 -18.16 18.20
N GLU A 159 -3.41 -18.06 19.23
CA GLU A 159 -4.56 -17.15 19.25
C GLU A 159 -4.12 -15.67 19.18
N ALA A 160 -3.16 -15.26 20.01
CA ALA A 160 -2.69 -13.87 20.04
C ALA A 160 -2.03 -13.44 18.72
N THR A 161 -1.19 -14.30 18.14
CA THR A 161 -0.54 -14.03 16.85
C THR A 161 -1.54 -14.03 15.70
N THR A 162 -2.54 -14.92 15.72
CA THR A 162 -3.62 -14.95 14.71
C THR A 162 -4.49 -13.70 14.80
N MET A 163 -4.81 -13.23 16.01
CA MET A 163 -5.55 -11.98 16.19
C MET A 163 -4.76 -10.77 15.67
N THR A 164 -3.44 -10.77 15.87
CA THR A 164 -2.54 -9.73 15.34
C THR A 164 -2.55 -9.72 13.82
N LEU A 165 -2.40 -10.89 13.19
CA LEU A 165 -2.53 -11.03 11.73
C LEU A 165 -3.90 -10.55 11.23
N GLY A 166 -4.99 -10.97 11.89
CA GLY A 166 -6.33 -10.53 11.53
C GLY A 166 -6.48 -9.01 11.59
N ALA A 167 -5.99 -8.39 12.67
CA ALA A 167 -6.02 -6.95 12.84
C ALA A 167 -5.25 -6.20 11.73
N ILE A 168 -4.10 -6.72 11.31
CA ILE A 168 -3.32 -6.17 10.19
C ILE A 168 -4.12 -6.23 8.89
N VAL A 169 -4.66 -7.41 8.55
CA VAL A 169 -5.45 -7.60 7.31
C VAL A 169 -6.69 -6.70 7.30
N PHE A 170 -7.40 -6.55 8.42
CA PHE A 170 -8.53 -5.62 8.52
C PHE A 170 -8.11 -4.16 8.34
N CYS A 171 -7.00 -3.75 8.95
CA CYS A 171 -6.45 -2.40 8.76
C CYS A 171 -6.02 -2.17 7.31
N GLN A 172 -5.46 -3.17 6.64
CA GLN A 172 -5.06 -3.10 5.24
C GLN A 172 -6.26 -2.95 4.31
N ILE A 173 -7.36 -3.67 4.54
CA ILE A 173 -8.60 -3.48 3.77
C ILE A 173 -9.10 -2.04 3.91
N ALA A 174 -9.13 -1.51 5.13
CA ALA A 174 -9.51 -0.13 5.38
C ALA A 174 -8.55 0.87 4.71
N ALA A 175 -7.24 0.59 4.76
CA ALA A 175 -6.22 1.39 4.09
C ALA A 175 -6.40 1.35 2.57
N ALA A 176 -6.63 0.18 1.96
CA ALA A 176 -6.89 0.03 0.54
C ALA A 176 -8.02 0.95 0.11
N MET A 177 -9.16 0.91 0.81
CA MET A 177 -10.31 1.77 0.53
C MET A 177 -9.97 3.27 0.63
N ASN A 178 -9.20 3.67 1.65
CA ASN A 178 -8.78 5.06 1.83
C ASN A 178 -7.72 5.51 0.81
N CYS A 179 -6.94 4.59 0.25
CA CYS A 179 -5.90 4.87 -0.74
C CYS A 179 -6.43 4.97 -2.17
N ARG A 180 -7.64 4.46 -2.45
CA ARG A 180 -8.28 4.55 -3.78
C ARG A 180 -8.47 5.98 -4.25
N THR A 181 -8.61 6.94 -3.34
CA THR A 181 -8.94 8.32 -3.72
C THR A 181 -8.01 9.32 -3.05
N GLN A 182 -7.27 10.11 -3.84
CA GLN A 182 -6.42 11.17 -3.28
C GLN A 182 -7.15 12.51 -3.13
N ILE A 183 -8.17 12.76 -3.96
CA ILE A 183 -8.83 14.07 -4.09
C ILE A 183 -10.36 13.96 -3.94
N SER A 184 -10.93 12.85 -4.40
CA SER A 184 -12.39 12.62 -4.40
C SER A 184 -12.85 11.82 -3.19
N SER A 185 -14.11 11.96 -2.79
CA SER A 185 -14.69 11.09 -1.76
C SER A 185 -14.91 9.68 -2.33
N VAL A 186 -14.68 8.64 -1.53
CA VAL A 186 -14.94 7.23 -1.89
C VAL A 186 -16.37 7.02 -2.43
N PHE A 187 -17.33 7.85 -2.00
CA PHE A 187 -18.73 7.80 -2.42
C PHE A 187 -19.03 8.51 -3.75
N SER A 188 -18.07 9.21 -4.36
CA SER A 188 -18.26 9.90 -5.64
C SER A 188 -17.85 9.07 -6.86
N ILE A 189 -17.32 7.85 -6.64
CA ILE A 189 -16.81 6.95 -7.68
C ILE A 189 -17.69 5.68 -7.83
N VAL A 190 -18.79 5.58 -7.07
CA VAL A 190 -19.82 4.52 -7.19
C VAL A 190 -20.93 4.97 -8.13
#